data_AF-A0A2T2VUE9-F1
#
_entry.id   AF-A0A2T2VUE9-F1
#
_cell.length_a   1.000
_cell.length_b   1.000
_cell.length_c   1.000
_cell.angle_alpha   90.00
_cell.angle_beta   90.00
_cell.angle_gamma   90.00
#
_symmetry.space_group_name_H-M   'P 1'
#
loop_
_entity.id
_entity.type
_entity.pdbx_description
1 polymer ?
#
loop_
_entity_poly.entity_id
_entity_poly.type
_entity_poly.pdbx_seq_one_letter_code
_entity_poly.pdbx_strand_id
1 'polypeptide(L)'
;MITKEDLAYFHEIKKNTVLIQHQLISLKSKEARLLVQKPATLGNGIHEFPLDQQDHYRNYFEQHGSQISAIKFVPASGLASRMFYFLRDFLLNFDPDQDNFETYLANELNHEFCYFIQHIEKFSFYDLIKNKVIEEGQTHKNHAAFIYNFIQVLLDDAALGMEGKAKALLPLYSNSKAAYDSAFELQIIEALQLFSGITKTKVHFTIDADQLPHFIALENKLSEKLSKVDSERLQIEYSFQDSKTDSIALLNNKTILRDIEGKIEFRKSGHGALIDNIQRFKTDLVFIKTVDNVKPNDRGSVNVQKAMGGLYLERFNQIKSLLNQLQNATATSINQSTDFIKSCFHIDLTSKLKGLDFEEQIQRLIDFFNRPLRVCGMITNEGKPGGGPFWIEQNGETALQIVESSELQASQGVLPDALFFNPVNMVCGLKDFEDNTWELDRYKDSGRSIISEKIQMGQPIKTFELPGLWNGSMGYWNSIFVEIPTATFRSLKTINDCLEQKK
;
A
#
# COMPACT_ATOMS: atom_id res chain seq x y z
N MET A 1 32.94 -0.74 -7.80
CA MET A 1 32.58 -0.06 -9.07
C MET A 1 31.85 -1.06 -9.95
N ILE A 2 31.09 -0.61 -10.95
CA ILE A 2 30.51 -1.49 -11.97
C ILE A 2 31.64 -1.92 -12.92
N THR A 3 31.75 -3.22 -13.16
CA THR A 3 32.75 -3.86 -14.04
C THR A 3 32.18 -4.10 -15.45
N LYS A 4 33.00 -4.57 -16.39
CA LYS A 4 32.51 -4.96 -17.73
C LYS A 4 31.63 -6.20 -17.65
N GLU A 5 31.98 -7.14 -16.78
CA GLU A 5 31.20 -8.34 -16.49
C GLU A 5 29.81 -7.96 -15.94
N ASP A 6 29.74 -6.96 -15.05
CA ASP A 6 28.47 -6.46 -14.54
C ASP A 6 27.57 -5.87 -15.65
N LEU A 7 28.15 -5.15 -16.62
CA LEU A 7 27.37 -4.60 -17.76
C LEU A 7 26.82 -5.70 -18.67
N ALA A 8 27.60 -6.77 -18.89
CA ALA A 8 27.12 -7.94 -19.64
C ALA A 8 25.97 -8.64 -18.89
N TYR A 9 26.12 -8.81 -17.57
CA TYR A 9 25.07 -9.36 -16.72
C TYR A 9 23.80 -8.51 -16.78
N PHE A 10 23.91 -7.18 -16.67
CA PHE A 10 22.75 -6.28 -16.78
C PHE A 10 22.00 -6.43 -18.10
N HIS A 11 22.71 -6.61 -19.22
CA HIS A 11 22.08 -6.86 -20.52
C HIS A 11 21.34 -8.21 -20.53
N GLU A 12 21.94 -9.27 -19.99
CA GLU A 12 21.34 -10.60 -19.88
C GLU A 12 20.00 -10.56 -19.12
N ILE A 13 19.99 -9.90 -17.95
CA ILE A 13 18.79 -9.77 -17.11
C ILE A 13 17.94 -8.54 -17.44
N LYS A 14 18.18 -7.89 -18.60
CA LYS A 14 17.42 -6.75 -19.15
C LYS A 14 17.28 -5.55 -18.19
N LYS A 15 18.32 -5.27 -17.41
CA LYS A 15 18.40 -4.11 -16.51
C LYS A 15 18.80 -2.84 -17.24
N ASN A 16 18.22 -1.72 -16.81
CA ASN A 16 18.59 -0.41 -17.34
C ASN A 16 19.83 0.13 -16.60
N THR A 17 20.95 0.23 -17.31
CA THR A 17 22.23 0.72 -16.77
C THR A 17 22.16 2.16 -16.25
N VAL A 18 21.37 3.02 -16.89
CA VAL A 18 21.20 4.43 -16.46
C VAL A 18 20.46 4.49 -15.12
N LEU A 19 19.40 3.69 -14.97
CA LEU A 19 18.69 3.57 -13.69
C LEU A 19 19.63 3.06 -12.58
N ILE A 20 20.43 2.03 -12.87
CA ILE A 20 21.41 1.49 -11.92
C ILE A 20 22.44 2.55 -11.50
N GLN A 21 22.96 3.33 -12.45
CA GLN A 21 23.90 4.41 -12.15
C GLN A 21 23.25 5.47 -11.25
N HIS A 22 22.00 5.86 -11.55
CA HIS A 22 21.23 6.78 -10.72
C HIS A 22 21.03 6.24 -9.29
N GLN A 23 20.69 4.95 -9.15
CA GLN A 23 20.58 4.28 -7.84
C GLN A 23 21.89 4.34 -7.05
N LEU A 24 23.04 4.08 -7.69
CA LEU A 24 24.35 4.12 -7.04
C LEU A 24 24.76 5.52 -6.61
N ILE A 25 24.50 6.53 -7.44
CA ILE A 25 24.74 7.94 -7.09
C ILE A 25 23.88 8.29 -5.88
N SER A 26 22.61 7.92 -5.93
CA SER A 26 21.66 8.14 -4.85
C SER A 26 22.09 7.47 -3.54
N LEU A 27 22.48 6.20 -3.58
CA LEU A 27 22.92 5.46 -2.38
C LEU A 27 24.21 6.01 -1.75
N LYS A 28 25.01 6.76 -2.52
CA LYS A 28 26.27 7.35 -2.03
C LYS A 28 26.13 8.79 -1.58
N SER A 29 25.10 9.50 -2.04
CA SER A 29 24.81 10.88 -1.65
C SER A 29 24.38 10.98 -0.18
N LYS A 30 24.69 12.12 0.44
CA LYS A 30 24.28 12.48 1.81
C LYS A 30 23.21 13.58 1.85
N GLU A 31 22.78 14.09 0.69
CA GLU A 31 21.90 15.27 0.64
C GLU A 31 20.44 14.96 0.95
N ALA A 32 19.79 15.94 1.57
CA ALA A 32 18.35 15.95 1.78
C ALA A 32 17.61 16.02 0.45
N ARG A 33 16.75 15.04 0.19
CA ARG A 33 16.01 14.95 -1.08
C ARG A 33 14.63 15.59 -1.04
N LEU A 34 14.09 15.85 0.14
CA LEU A 34 12.73 16.35 0.30
C LEU A 34 12.71 17.42 1.37
N LEU A 35 12.26 18.62 1.02
CA LEU A 35 12.07 19.71 1.96
C LEU A 35 10.62 19.69 2.48
N VAL A 36 10.44 19.17 3.69
CA VAL A 36 9.13 19.14 4.35
C VAL A 36 8.92 20.47 5.07
N GLN A 37 7.80 21.14 4.79
CA GLN A 37 7.45 22.42 5.40
C GLN A 37 6.70 22.23 6.72
N LYS A 38 5.61 21.44 6.70
CA LYS A 38 4.76 21.16 7.87
C LYS A 38 3.81 19.97 7.62
N PRO A 39 3.35 19.26 8.66
CA PRO A 39 2.26 18.29 8.50
C PRO A 39 0.96 18.99 8.07
N ALA A 40 0.12 18.26 7.33
CA ALA A 40 -1.25 18.69 7.03
C ALA A 40 -2.15 18.45 8.25
N THR A 41 -3.19 19.28 8.39
CA THR A 41 -4.18 19.19 9.47
C THR A 41 -5.59 19.33 8.90
N LEU A 42 -6.62 19.03 9.71
CA LEU A 42 -8.00 19.35 9.34
C LEU A 42 -8.13 20.83 9.00
N GLY A 43 -8.82 21.12 7.90
CA GLY A 43 -8.99 22.47 7.35
C GLY A 43 -7.73 23.07 6.70
N ASN A 44 -6.60 22.38 6.71
CA ASN A 44 -5.34 22.82 6.09
C ASN A 44 -4.60 21.62 5.48
N GLY A 45 -5.07 21.22 4.29
CA GLY A 45 -4.54 20.08 3.54
C GLY A 45 -5.35 18.79 3.74
N ILE A 46 -6.16 18.68 4.79
CA ILE A 46 -7.11 17.56 4.98
C ILE A 46 -8.51 18.14 5.15
N HIS A 47 -9.46 17.61 4.39
CA HIS A 47 -10.87 17.92 4.53
C HIS A 47 -11.51 17.10 5.65
N GLU A 48 -12.33 17.76 6.47
CA GLU A 48 -13.30 17.04 7.27
C GLU A 48 -14.26 16.28 6.34
N PHE A 49 -14.61 15.06 6.73
CA PHE A 49 -15.49 14.21 5.93
C PHE A 49 -16.61 13.65 6.81
N PRO A 50 -17.52 14.51 7.30
CA PRO A 50 -18.60 14.10 8.19
C PRO A 50 -19.57 13.15 7.47
N LEU A 51 -20.37 12.42 8.27
CA LEU A 51 -21.23 11.33 7.76
C LEU A 51 -22.25 11.80 6.72
N ASP A 52 -22.78 13.01 6.84
CA ASP A 52 -23.71 13.61 5.87
C ASP A 52 -23.04 13.84 4.50
N GLN A 53 -21.80 14.33 4.48
CA GLN A 53 -21.01 14.43 3.25
C GLN A 53 -20.68 13.04 2.70
N GLN A 54 -20.27 12.10 3.56
CA GLN A 54 -20.01 10.72 3.12
C GLN A 54 -21.25 10.09 2.48
N ASP A 55 -22.44 10.32 3.06
CA ASP A 55 -23.72 9.85 2.55
C ASP A 55 -24.04 10.48 1.19
N HIS A 56 -23.87 11.80 1.05
CA HIS A 56 -24.02 12.50 -0.23
C HIS A 56 -23.14 11.89 -1.32
N TYR A 57 -21.83 11.78 -1.09
CA TYR A 57 -20.93 11.24 -2.10
C TYR A 57 -21.12 9.75 -2.35
N ARG A 58 -21.47 8.95 -1.32
CA ARG A 58 -21.84 7.55 -1.54
C ARG A 58 -23.01 7.45 -2.50
N ASN A 59 -24.07 8.24 -2.27
CA ASN A 59 -25.24 8.26 -3.15
C ASN A 59 -24.86 8.72 -4.56
N TYR A 60 -23.99 9.74 -4.68
CA TYR A 60 -23.47 10.19 -5.96
C TYR A 60 -22.73 9.07 -6.70
N PHE A 61 -21.87 8.31 -6.01
CA PHE A 61 -21.18 7.16 -6.58
C PHE A 61 -22.14 6.03 -6.98
N GLU A 62 -23.18 5.76 -6.20
CA GLU A 62 -24.17 4.73 -6.55
C GLU A 62 -25.00 5.11 -7.78
N GLN A 63 -25.30 6.41 -7.95
CA GLN A 63 -26.04 6.93 -9.10
C GLN A 63 -25.20 6.96 -10.38
N HIS A 64 -23.92 7.34 -10.30
CA HIS A 64 -23.08 7.61 -11.48
C HIS A 64 -22.01 6.54 -11.73
N GLY A 65 -21.62 5.77 -10.70
CA GLY A 65 -20.54 4.78 -10.72
C GLY A 65 -20.79 3.59 -11.65
N SER A 66 -22.06 3.27 -11.95
CA SER A 66 -22.43 2.17 -12.86
C SER A 66 -21.95 2.39 -14.30
N GLN A 67 -21.75 3.65 -14.70
CA GLN A 67 -21.28 4.03 -16.04
C GLN A 67 -19.76 4.06 -16.16
N ILE A 68 -19.05 3.88 -15.04
CA ILE A 68 -17.62 4.08 -14.94
C ILE A 68 -16.93 2.74 -14.95
N SER A 69 -15.88 2.62 -15.75
CA SER A 69 -14.95 1.51 -15.64
C SER A 69 -14.11 1.73 -14.39
N ALA A 70 -14.26 0.85 -13.41
CA ALA A 70 -13.44 0.86 -12.21
C ALA A 70 -12.78 -0.50 -11.97
N ILE A 71 -11.61 -0.46 -11.33
CA ILE A 71 -10.89 -1.64 -10.85
C ILE A 71 -10.43 -1.44 -9.41
N LYS A 72 -10.46 -2.51 -8.63
CA LYS A 72 -9.80 -2.52 -7.32
C LYS A 72 -8.40 -3.11 -7.47
N PHE A 73 -7.37 -2.34 -7.15
CA PHE A 73 -5.97 -2.73 -7.22
C PHE A 73 -5.43 -3.01 -5.81
N VAL A 74 -4.97 -4.24 -5.59
CA VAL A 74 -4.55 -4.75 -4.28
C VAL A 74 -3.09 -5.20 -4.32
N PRO A 75 -2.15 -4.42 -3.76
CA PRO A 75 -0.78 -4.87 -3.54
C PRO A 75 -0.73 -6.05 -2.55
N ALA A 76 -0.30 -7.22 -3.02
CA ALA A 76 -0.38 -8.50 -2.30
C ALA A 76 0.91 -9.36 -2.38
N SER A 77 2.03 -8.78 -2.83
CA SER A 77 3.31 -9.49 -3.02
C SER A 77 4.11 -9.67 -1.72
N GLY A 78 3.64 -9.09 -0.61
CA GLY A 78 4.30 -9.19 0.69
C GLY A 78 4.15 -10.58 1.31
N LEU A 79 5.29 -11.22 1.59
CA LEU A 79 5.33 -12.49 2.33
C LEU A 79 5.15 -12.28 3.83
N ALA A 80 4.60 -13.30 4.49
CA ALA A 80 4.28 -13.28 5.91
C ALA A 80 5.46 -13.60 6.83
N SER A 81 6.67 -13.89 6.32
CA SER A 81 7.78 -14.40 7.14
C SER A 81 8.07 -13.56 8.39
N ARG A 82 8.05 -12.22 8.27
CA ARG A 82 8.26 -11.31 9.41
C ARG A 82 7.22 -11.43 10.52
N MET A 83 6.00 -11.82 10.18
CA MET A 83 4.90 -11.97 11.16
C MET A 83 5.19 -13.08 12.17
N PHE A 84 6.08 -14.00 11.83
CA PHE A 84 6.38 -15.21 12.58
C PHE A 84 7.79 -15.23 13.18
N TYR A 85 8.56 -14.14 13.09
CA TYR A 85 9.96 -14.12 13.52
C TYR A 85 10.17 -14.56 14.97
N PHE A 86 9.31 -14.12 15.91
CA PHE A 86 9.42 -14.54 17.32
C PHE A 86 9.10 -16.03 17.53
N LEU A 87 8.27 -16.63 16.67
CA LEU A 87 7.98 -18.06 16.69
C LEU A 87 9.15 -18.86 16.11
N ARG A 88 9.77 -18.36 15.03
CA ARG A 88 10.96 -18.98 14.45
C ARG A 88 12.15 -18.89 15.41
N ASP A 89 12.30 -17.76 16.08
CA ASP A 89 13.32 -17.57 17.12
C ASP A 89 13.17 -18.58 18.26
N PHE A 90 11.93 -18.82 18.73
CA PHE A 90 11.64 -19.87 19.69
C PHE A 90 12.08 -21.26 19.20
N LEU A 91 11.73 -21.65 17.97
CA LEU A 91 12.13 -22.98 17.44
C LEU A 91 13.66 -23.16 17.34
N LEU A 92 14.41 -22.09 17.11
CA LEU A 92 15.87 -22.12 16.96
C LEU A 92 16.60 -22.13 18.30
N ASN A 93 16.03 -21.47 19.32
CA ASN A 93 16.73 -21.19 20.58
C ASN A 93 16.17 -21.93 21.80
N PHE A 94 15.10 -22.72 21.64
CA PHE A 94 14.47 -23.47 22.73
C PHE A 94 14.50 -24.98 22.47
N ASP A 95 15.04 -25.75 23.41
CA ASP A 95 15.01 -27.21 23.43
C ASP A 95 13.90 -27.71 24.37
N PRO A 96 12.84 -28.36 23.84
CA PRO A 96 11.70 -28.82 24.66
C PRO A 96 12.02 -29.96 25.65
N ASP A 97 13.15 -30.63 25.51
CA ASP A 97 13.60 -31.69 26.43
C ASP A 97 14.58 -31.15 27.51
N GLN A 98 15.20 -29.97 27.32
CA GLN A 98 16.20 -29.40 28.23
C GLN A 98 15.80 -28.08 28.89
N ASP A 99 15.11 -27.21 28.16
CA ASP A 99 14.82 -25.84 28.62
C ASP A 99 13.54 -25.76 29.44
N ASN A 100 13.51 -24.79 30.37
CA ASN A 100 12.36 -24.54 31.21
C ASN A 100 11.39 -23.55 30.53
N PHE A 101 10.23 -24.06 30.11
CA PHE A 101 9.21 -23.28 29.39
C PHE A 101 8.68 -22.07 30.20
N GLU A 102 8.45 -22.22 31.50
CA GLU A 102 7.97 -21.12 32.36
C GLU A 102 9.01 -20.00 32.46
N THR A 103 10.30 -20.34 32.47
CA THR A 103 11.40 -19.36 32.47
C THR A 103 11.45 -18.61 31.13
N TYR A 104 11.20 -19.30 30.01
CA TYR A 104 11.11 -18.65 28.70
C TYR A 104 9.92 -17.68 28.64
N LEU A 105 8.76 -18.06 29.19
CA LEU A 105 7.55 -17.22 29.26
C LEU A 105 7.70 -16.02 30.22
N ALA A 106 8.48 -16.16 31.29
CA ALA A 106 8.71 -15.09 32.26
C ALA A 106 9.67 -14.00 31.75
N ASN A 107 10.40 -14.25 30.64
CA ASN A 107 11.32 -13.29 30.07
C ASN A 107 10.56 -12.17 29.33
N GLU A 108 10.72 -10.92 29.77
CA GLU A 108 10.06 -9.74 29.18
C GLU A 108 10.39 -9.53 27.69
N LEU A 109 11.56 -10.01 27.24
CA LEU A 109 11.95 -9.96 25.83
C LEU A 109 11.03 -10.82 24.93
N ASN A 110 10.34 -11.80 25.51
CA ASN A 110 9.49 -12.75 24.79
C ASN A 110 7.99 -12.35 24.80
N HIS A 111 7.65 -11.10 25.10
CA HIS A 111 6.26 -10.63 25.23
C HIS A 111 5.34 -11.00 24.04
N GLU A 112 5.79 -10.89 22.79
CA GLU A 112 5.04 -11.32 21.59
C GLU A 112 4.71 -12.82 21.63
N PHE A 113 5.69 -13.63 22.02
CA PHE A 113 5.52 -15.08 22.18
C PHE A 113 4.53 -15.38 23.31
N CYS A 114 4.70 -14.74 24.47
CA CYS A 114 3.84 -14.93 25.62
C CYS A 114 2.38 -14.58 25.29
N TYR A 115 2.15 -13.46 24.60
CA TYR A 115 0.82 -13.08 24.14
C TYR A 115 0.23 -14.16 23.23
N PHE A 116 1.01 -14.62 22.24
CA PHE A 116 0.58 -15.64 21.29
C PHE A 116 0.13 -16.92 22.01
N ILE A 117 0.94 -17.44 22.94
CA ILE A 117 0.63 -18.66 23.71
C ILE A 117 -0.61 -18.48 24.59
N GLN A 118 -0.72 -17.36 25.30
CA GLN A 118 -1.90 -17.07 26.14
C GLN A 118 -3.21 -17.00 25.34
N HIS A 119 -3.12 -16.70 24.04
CA HIS A 119 -4.26 -16.50 23.16
C HIS A 119 -4.34 -17.55 22.04
N ILE A 120 -3.53 -18.61 22.10
CA ILE A 120 -3.33 -19.55 20.99
C ILE A 120 -4.66 -20.16 20.50
N GLU A 121 -5.59 -20.42 21.42
CA GLU A 121 -6.90 -21.01 21.12
C GLU A 121 -7.89 -20.05 20.47
N LYS A 122 -7.60 -18.74 20.45
CA LYS A 122 -8.46 -17.70 19.85
C LYS A 122 -8.17 -17.47 18.37
N PHE A 123 -7.07 -18.01 17.87
CA PHE A 123 -6.73 -17.93 16.45
C PHE A 123 -7.63 -18.85 15.63
N SER A 124 -8.04 -18.38 14.45
CA SER A 124 -8.89 -19.14 13.53
C SER A 124 -8.29 -20.50 13.21
N PHE A 125 -7.00 -20.56 12.94
CA PHE A 125 -6.29 -21.77 12.53
C PHE A 125 -5.97 -22.75 13.66
N TYR A 126 -6.28 -22.46 14.94
CA TYR A 126 -5.84 -23.26 16.08
C TYR A 126 -6.20 -24.74 15.95
N ASP A 127 -7.48 -25.04 15.74
CA ASP A 127 -7.96 -26.43 15.66
C ASP A 127 -7.34 -27.18 14.47
N LEU A 128 -7.12 -26.48 13.36
CA LEU A 128 -6.53 -27.04 12.15
C LEU A 128 -5.08 -27.49 12.39
N ILE A 129 -4.27 -26.64 13.04
CA ILE A 129 -2.88 -26.96 13.38
C ILE A 129 -2.83 -28.03 14.48
N LYS A 130 -3.65 -27.90 15.52
CA LYS A 130 -3.71 -28.88 16.62
C LYS A 130 -4.04 -30.28 16.13
N ASN A 131 -5.03 -30.43 15.25
CA ASN A 131 -5.40 -31.73 14.70
C ASN A 131 -4.26 -32.34 13.87
N LYS A 132 -3.58 -31.53 13.05
CA LYS A 132 -2.43 -31.98 12.27
C LYS A 132 -1.29 -32.49 13.16
N VAL A 133 -0.99 -31.78 14.25
CA VAL A 133 0.00 -32.20 15.24
C VAL A 133 -0.37 -33.57 15.86
N ILE A 134 -1.65 -33.79 16.17
CA ILE A 134 -2.15 -35.06 16.71
C ILE A 134 -2.06 -36.19 15.67
N GLU A 135 -2.42 -35.92 14.42
CA GLU A 135 -2.38 -36.88 13.31
C GLU A 135 -0.96 -37.38 13.00
N GLU A 136 0.05 -36.53 13.17
CA GLU A 136 1.47 -36.89 12.99
C GLU A 136 2.01 -37.80 14.09
N GLY A 137 1.15 -38.23 15.04
CA GLY A 137 1.46 -39.28 16.00
C GLY A 137 2.48 -38.85 17.06
N GLN A 138 2.71 -37.55 17.22
CA GLN A 138 3.64 -37.03 18.21
C GLN A 138 2.96 -37.04 19.59
N THR A 139 3.13 -38.12 20.35
CA THR A 139 2.74 -38.15 21.77
C THR A 139 3.55 -37.12 22.53
N HIS A 140 2.92 -35.99 22.88
CA HIS A 140 3.61 -34.91 23.60
C HIS A 140 3.92 -35.33 25.04
N LYS A 141 5.20 -35.33 25.40
CA LYS A 141 5.64 -35.65 26.77
C LYS A 141 5.17 -34.59 27.77
N ASN A 142 5.07 -33.33 27.35
CA ASN A 142 4.69 -32.18 28.17
C ASN A 142 4.08 -31.05 27.29
N HIS A 143 3.63 -29.97 27.92
CA HIS A 143 3.04 -28.82 27.23
C HIS A 143 4.03 -28.09 26.30
N ALA A 144 5.29 -27.95 26.71
CA ALA A 144 6.32 -27.28 25.92
C ALA A 144 6.58 -28.00 24.58
N ALA A 145 6.62 -29.33 24.60
CA ALA A 145 6.74 -30.16 23.41
C ALA A 145 5.53 -30.00 22.48
N PHE A 146 4.30 -29.92 23.02
CA PHE A 146 3.12 -29.61 22.22
C PHE A 146 3.23 -28.25 21.52
N ILE A 147 3.63 -27.20 22.26
CA ILE A 147 3.79 -25.85 21.70
C ILE A 147 4.88 -25.81 20.62
N TYR A 148 6.02 -26.46 20.86
CA TYR A 148 7.09 -26.58 19.86
C TYR A 148 6.58 -27.20 18.56
N ASN A 149 5.89 -28.34 18.68
CA ASN A 149 5.38 -29.06 17.51
C ASN A 149 4.24 -28.29 16.81
N PHE A 150 3.38 -27.62 17.58
CA PHE A 150 2.36 -26.73 17.03
C PHE A 150 2.97 -25.61 16.19
N ILE A 151 4.01 -24.95 16.72
CA ILE A 151 4.69 -23.87 16.00
C ILE A 151 5.41 -24.43 14.76
N GLN A 152 6.05 -25.58 14.86
CA GLN A 152 6.69 -26.22 13.71
C GLN A 152 5.68 -26.51 12.59
N VAL A 153 4.51 -27.10 12.90
CA VAL A 153 3.46 -27.31 11.91
C VAL A 153 2.93 -25.99 11.35
N LEU A 154 2.69 -24.99 12.21
CA LEU A 154 2.21 -23.67 11.81
C LEU A 154 3.15 -22.97 10.81
N LEU A 155 4.46 -23.13 10.96
CA LEU A 155 5.44 -22.47 10.11
C LEU A 155 5.80 -23.29 8.88
N ASP A 156 6.04 -24.60 9.05
CA ASP A 156 6.76 -25.43 8.08
C ASP A 156 5.92 -26.49 7.35
N ASP A 157 4.69 -26.79 7.80
CA ASP A 157 3.91 -27.86 7.17
C ASP A 157 3.61 -27.56 5.69
N ALA A 158 3.68 -28.59 4.84
CA ALA A 158 3.50 -28.42 3.40
C ALA A 158 2.09 -27.92 3.03
N ALA A 159 1.07 -28.32 3.79
CA ALA A 159 -0.32 -27.91 3.54
C ALA A 159 -0.70 -26.66 4.35
N LEU A 160 -0.38 -26.67 5.65
CA LEU A 160 -0.84 -25.71 6.65
C LEU A 160 0.18 -24.62 7.00
N GLY A 161 1.47 -24.85 6.71
CA GLY A 161 2.56 -23.95 7.02
C GLY A 161 2.32 -22.55 6.44
N MET A 162 2.59 -21.53 7.24
CA MET A 162 2.25 -20.13 6.93
C MET A 162 3.47 -19.27 6.67
N GLU A 163 4.66 -19.68 7.12
CA GLU A 163 5.87 -18.92 6.87
C GLU A 163 6.21 -18.95 5.37
N GLY A 164 6.64 -17.80 4.82
CA GLY A 164 6.98 -17.70 3.41
C GLY A 164 5.79 -17.65 2.44
N LYS A 165 4.54 -17.86 2.91
CA LYS A 165 3.34 -17.60 2.10
C LYS A 165 3.05 -16.10 2.00
N ALA A 166 2.40 -15.69 0.91
CA ALA A 166 1.85 -14.34 0.80
C ALA A 166 0.82 -14.09 1.90
N LYS A 167 0.84 -12.90 2.54
CA LYS A 167 -0.13 -12.55 3.60
C LYS A 167 -1.58 -12.70 3.15
N ALA A 168 -1.82 -12.45 1.86
CA ALA A 168 -3.11 -12.60 1.20
C ALA A 168 -3.73 -14.00 1.36
N LEU A 169 -2.90 -15.03 1.45
CA LEU A 169 -3.31 -16.44 1.46
C LEU A 169 -3.56 -17.00 2.86
N LEU A 170 -3.20 -16.25 3.91
CA LEU A 170 -3.26 -16.76 5.27
C LEU A 170 -4.71 -16.87 5.76
N PRO A 171 -5.12 -18.01 6.34
CA PRO A 171 -6.48 -18.26 6.82
C PRO A 171 -6.75 -17.62 8.19
N LEU A 172 -6.59 -16.30 8.29
CA LEU A 172 -6.57 -15.56 9.56
C LEU A 172 -7.94 -15.14 10.08
N TYR A 173 -8.98 -15.23 9.25
CA TYR A 173 -10.31 -14.73 9.58
C TYR A 173 -11.29 -15.89 9.69
N SER A 174 -12.15 -15.85 10.71
CA SER A 174 -13.24 -16.81 10.88
C SER A 174 -14.53 -16.21 10.32
N ASN A 175 -15.31 -17.00 9.60
CA ASN A 175 -16.68 -16.65 9.26
C ASN A 175 -17.72 -17.45 10.06
N SER A 176 -18.99 -17.07 9.90
CA SER A 176 -20.13 -17.66 10.62
C SER A 176 -20.39 -19.14 10.32
N LYS A 177 -19.69 -19.73 9.34
CA LYS A 177 -19.84 -21.14 8.93
C LYS A 177 -18.67 -22.02 9.38
N ALA A 178 -17.84 -21.55 10.33
CA ALA A 178 -16.61 -22.22 10.77
C ALA A 178 -15.61 -22.49 9.62
N ALA A 179 -15.73 -21.76 8.51
CA ALA A 179 -14.73 -21.73 7.45
C ALA A 179 -13.76 -20.57 7.71
N TYR A 180 -12.52 -20.77 7.25
CA TYR A 180 -11.50 -19.75 7.31
C TYR A 180 -11.50 -18.95 6.01
N ASP A 181 -11.48 -17.63 6.17
CA ASP A 181 -11.30 -16.70 5.07
C ASP A 181 -9.91 -16.08 5.16
N SER A 182 -9.37 -15.84 3.99
CA SER A 182 -8.10 -15.16 3.78
C SER A 182 -8.31 -13.69 3.46
N ALA A 183 -7.25 -12.89 3.57
CA ALA A 183 -7.30 -11.51 3.12
C ALA A 183 -7.63 -11.41 1.61
N PHE A 184 -7.16 -12.35 0.78
CA PHE A 184 -7.50 -12.42 -0.64
C PHE A 184 -9.02 -12.52 -0.86
N GLU A 185 -9.69 -13.45 -0.17
CA GLU A 185 -11.14 -13.64 -0.30
C GLU A 185 -11.91 -12.42 0.19
N LEU A 186 -11.51 -11.84 1.32
CA LEU A 186 -12.18 -10.66 1.86
C LEU A 186 -12.02 -9.43 0.96
N GLN A 187 -10.87 -9.26 0.30
CA GLN A 187 -10.66 -8.17 -0.65
C GLN A 187 -11.57 -8.28 -1.88
N ILE A 188 -11.85 -9.50 -2.34
CA ILE A 188 -12.80 -9.79 -3.43
C ILE A 188 -14.24 -9.52 -2.99
N ILE A 189 -14.63 -10.00 -1.80
CA ILE A 189 -15.97 -9.76 -1.24
C ILE A 189 -16.21 -8.25 -1.08
N GLU A 190 -15.22 -7.51 -0.58
CA GLU A 190 -15.30 -6.06 -0.47
C GLU A 190 -15.45 -5.39 -1.85
N ALA A 191 -14.74 -5.87 -2.88
CA ALA A 191 -14.87 -5.35 -4.24
C ALA A 191 -16.26 -5.60 -4.85
N LEU A 192 -16.82 -6.79 -4.63
CA LEU A 192 -18.19 -7.12 -5.08
C LEU A 192 -19.23 -6.21 -4.42
N GLN A 193 -19.02 -5.82 -3.15
CA GLN A 193 -19.88 -4.87 -2.44
C GLN A 193 -19.67 -3.42 -2.89
N LEU A 194 -18.42 -3.03 -3.12
CA LEU A 194 -18.05 -1.70 -3.61
C LEU A 194 -18.64 -1.43 -5.00
N PHE A 195 -18.53 -2.40 -5.91
CA PHE A 195 -18.96 -2.32 -7.30
C PHE A 195 -20.31 -3.02 -7.56
N SER A 196 -21.20 -3.04 -6.56
CA SER A 196 -22.49 -3.74 -6.64
C SER A 196 -23.41 -3.24 -7.77
N GLY A 197 -23.24 -1.99 -8.21
CA GLY A 197 -23.99 -1.38 -9.32
C GLY A 197 -23.30 -1.48 -10.69
N ILE A 198 -22.13 -2.12 -10.78
CA ILE A 198 -21.32 -2.21 -12.01
C ILE A 198 -21.45 -3.62 -12.61
N THR A 199 -21.58 -3.71 -13.94
CA THR A 199 -21.81 -4.99 -14.65
C THR A 199 -20.68 -6.00 -14.45
N LYS A 200 -19.42 -5.54 -14.35
CA LYS A 200 -18.25 -6.37 -14.13
C LYS A 200 -17.44 -5.81 -12.96
N THR A 201 -17.14 -6.67 -11.99
CA THR A 201 -16.32 -6.34 -10.82
C THR A 201 -14.90 -6.78 -11.12
N LYS A 202 -14.00 -5.83 -11.38
CA LYS A 202 -12.58 -6.11 -11.65
C LYS A 202 -11.76 -5.95 -10.37
N VAL A 203 -10.98 -6.98 -10.05
CA VAL A 203 -10.01 -6.96 -8.95
C VAL A 203 -8.66 -7.40 -9.49
N HIS A 204 -7.64 -6.61 -9.21
CA HIS A 204 -6.28 -6.88 -9.65
C HIS A 204 -5.35 -7.03 -8.46
N PHE A 205 -4.64 -8.15 -8.39
CA PHE A 205 -3.64 -8.41 -7.36
C PHE A 205 -2.24 -8.31 -7.95
N THR A 206 -1.34 -7.65 -7.22
CA THR A 206 0.09 -7.79 -7.51
C THR A 206 0.69 -8.80 -6.56
N ILE A 207 1.22 -9.88 -7.11
CA ILE A 207 1.66 -11.06 -6.34
C ILE A 207 3.10 -11.40 -6.66
N ASP A 208 3.70 -12.24 -5.82
CA ASP A 208 4.93 -12.93 -6.17
C ASP A 208 4.63 -14.08 -7.14
N ALA A 209 5.46 -14.26 -8.17
CA ALA A 209 5.22 -15.26 -9.22
C ALA A 209 5.21 -16.69 -8.66
N ASP A 210 6.06 -16.98 -7.66
CA ASP A 210 6.16 -18.29 -7.05
C ASP A 210 4.90 -18.64 -6.22
N GLN A 211 4.11 -17.64 -5.88
CA GLN A 211 2.88 -17.80 -5.10
C GLN A 211 1.65 -18.00 -5.98
N LEU A 212 1.72 -17.78 -7.30
CA LEU A 212 0.58 -17.86 -8.22
C LEU A 212 -0.25 -19.16 -8.09
N PRO A 213 0.35 -20.37 -8.00
CA PRO A 213 -0.44 -21.59 -7.86
C PRO A 213 -1.37 -21.60 -6.63
N HIS A 214 -0.92 -20.99 -5.53
CA HIS A 214 -1.70 -20.90 -4.30
C HIS A 214 -2.88 -19.92 -4.43
N PHE A 215 -2.69 -18.81 -5.15
CA PHE A 215 -3.78 -17.88 -5.45
C PHE A 215 -4.86 -18.52 -6.33
N ILE A 216 -4.45 -19.22 -7.40
CA ILE A 216 -5.40 -19.94 -8.28
C ILE A 216 -6.18 -21.02 -7.51
N ALA A 217 -5.51 -21.76 -6.63
CA ALA A 217 -6.18 -22.76 -5.81
C ALA A 217 -7.24 -22.14 -4.89
N LEU A 218 -6.97 -20.96 -4.33
CA LEU A 218 -7.89 -20.24 -3.45
C LEU A 218 -9.02 -19.56 -4.21
N GLU A 219 -8.74 -19.01 -5.39
CA GLU A 219 -9.75 -18.49 -6.33
C GLU A 219 -10.79 -19.56 -6.69
N ASN A 220 -10.34 -20.76 -7.05
CA ASN A 220 -11.23 -21.88 -7.38
C ASN A 220 -12.17 -22.22 -6.20
N LYS A 221 -11.63 -22.30 -4.97
CA LYS A 221 -12.43 -22.54 -3.76
C LYS A 221 -13.41 -21.40 -3.47
N LEU A 222 -13.01 -20.14 -3.72
CA LEU A 222 -13.88 -18.99 -3.51
C LEU A 222 -15.06 -19.01 -4.47
N SER A 223 -14.86 -19.45 -5.72
CA SER A 223 -15.94 -19.52 -6.72
C SER A 223 -17.11 -20.41 -6.26
N GLU A 224 -16.84 -21.44 -5.45
CA GLU A 224 -17.83 -22.33 -4.84
C GLU A 224 -18.60 -21.68 -3.69
N LYS A 225 -18.02 -20.64 -3.04
CA LYS A 225 -18.63 -19.89 -1.93
C LYS A 225 -19.51 -18.73 -2.44
N LEU A 226 -19.26 -18.22 -3.64
CA LEU A 226 -19.94 -17.05 -4.20
C LEU A 226 -21.31 -17.40 -4.81
N SER A 227 -22.20 -16.41 -4.88
CA SER A 227 -23.44 -16.57 -5.65
C SER A 227 -23.13 -16.70 -7.15
N LYS A 228 -24.01 -17.37 -7.91
CA LYS A 228 -23.82 -17.49 -9.37
C LYS A 228 -23.65 -16.12 -10.05
N VAL A 229 -24.43 -15.13 -9.63
CA VAL A 229 -24.37 -13.76 -10.18
C VAL A 229 -23.04 -13.08 -9.82
N ASP A 230 -22.54 -13.28 -8.61
CA ASP A 230 -21.26 -12.73 -8.16
C ASP A 230 -20.10 -13.38 -8.94
N SER A 231 -20.15 -14.70 -9.10
CA SER A 231 -19.15 -15.47 -9.84
C SER A 231 -19.10 -15.06 -11.33
N GLU A 232 -20.24 -14.87 -11.98
CA GLU A 232 -20.30 -14.45 -13.39
C GLU A 232 -19.85 -12.99 -13.64
N ARG A 233 -19.94 -12.11 -12.63
CA ARG A 233 -19.52 -10.71 -12.76
C ARG A 233 -18.06 -10.47 -12.39
N LEU A 234 -17.48 -11.35 -11.59
CA LEU A 234 -16.15 -11.18 -11.03
C LEU A 234 -15.08 -11.45 -12.10
N GLN A 235 -14.09 -10.57 -12.16
CA GLN A 235 -12.90 -10.73 -12.98
C GLN A 235 -11.68 -10.49 -12.09
N ILE A 236 -10.89 -11.53 -11.86
CA ILE A 236 -9.66 -11.46 -11.10
C ILE A 236 -8.48 -11.45 -12.08
N GLU A 237 -7.59 -10.49 -11.90
CA GLU A 237 -6.37 -10.35 -12.68
C GLU A 237 -5.15 -10.36 -11.75
N TYR A 238 -4.05 -10.92 -12.25
CA TYR A 238 -2.78 -10.98 -11.54
C TYR A 238 -1.70 -10.29 -12.36
N SER A 239 -0.79 -9.61 -11.66
CA SER A 239 0.47 -9.19 -12.25
C SER A 239 1.61 -9.34 -11.26
N PHE A 240 2.82 -9.30 -11.78
CA PHE A 240 4.03 -9.36 -10.98
C PHE A 240 4.71 -8.00 -10.98
N GLN A 241 5.52 -7.73 -9.95
CA GLN A 241 6.45 -6.61 -10.01
C GLN A 241 7.49 -6.89 -11.11
N ASP A 242 7.75 -5.91 -11.97
CA ASP A 242 8.76 -6.08 -13.02
C ASP A 242 10.15 -6.14 -12.37
N SER A 243 10.79 -7.31 -12.41
CA SER A 243 12.11 -7.53 -11.83
C SER A 243 13.18 -6.64 -12.44
N LYS A 244 12.96 -6.05 -13.63
CA LYS A 244 13.85 -5.03 -14.20
C LYS A 244 13.96 -3.79 -13.31
N THR A 245 12.92 -3.49 -12.53
CA THR A 245 12.92 -2.37 -11.60
C THR A 245 13.72 -2.64 -10.34
N ASP A 246 14.07 -3.89 -10.01
CA ASP A 246 14.83 -4.23 -8.79
C ASP A 246 16.12 -3.42 -8.67
N SER A 247 16.42 -3.00 -7.45
CA SER A 247 17.46 -2.05 -7.13
C SER A 247 18.71 -2.71 -6.59
N ILE A 248 19.85 -2.03 -6.80
CA ILE A 248 21.11 -2.40 -6.17
C ILE A 248 21.08 -2.09 -4.67
N ALA A 249 21.76 -2.93 -3.89
CA ALA A 249 22.07 -2.69 -2.49
C ALA A 249 23.57 -2.41 -2.27
N LEU A 250 23.90 -1.59 -1.28
CA LEU A 250 25.27 -1.37 -0.81
C LEU A 250 25.48 -1.96 0.59
N LEU A 251 26.66 -2.52 0.82
CA LEU A 251 27.16 -2.79 2.17
C LEU A 251 27.56 -1.48 2.88
N ASN A 252 27.78 -1.53 4.20
CA ASN A 252 28.21 -0.37 4.99
C ASN A 252 29.50 0.31 4.49
N ASN A 253 30.43 -0.45 3.91
CA ASN A 253 31.65 0.05 3.29
C ASN A 253 31.42 0.68 1.89
N LYS A 254 30.16 0.85 1.47
CA LYS A 254 29.72 1.39 0.17
C LYS A 254 30.08 0.52 -1.05
N THR A 255 30.43 -0.75 -0.85
CA THR A 255 30.57 -1.71 -1.97
C THR A 255 29.22 -2.33 -2.32
N ILE A 256 29.07 -2.73 -3.59
CA ILE A 256 27.85 -3.36 -4.09
C ILE A 256 27.66 -4.74 -3.43
N LEU A 257 26.44 -5.05 -2.99
CA LEU A 257 26.07 -6.37 -2.50
C LEU A 257 26.17 -7.40 -3.63
N ARG A 258 26.85 -8.51 -3.37
CA ARG A 258 27.07 -9.59 -4.33
C ARG A 258 26.74 -10.93 -3.69
N ASP A 259 26.30 -11.88 -4.51
CA ASP A 259 26.08 -13.26 -4.11
C ASP A 259 27.40 -14.05 -3.99
N ILE A 260 27.28 -15.35 -3.66
CA ILE A 260 28.41 -16.27 -3.51
C ILE A 260 29.19 -16.50 -4.82
N GLU A 261 28.57 -16.27 -5.98
CA GLU A 261 29.20 -16.38 -7.30
C GLU A 261 29.86 -15.06 -7.72
N GLY A 262 29.73 -14.01 -6.92
CA GLY A 262 30.25 -12.67 -7.21
C GLY A 262 29.37 -11.86 -8.15
N LYS A 263 28.16 -12.30 -8.50
CA LYS A 263 27.19 -11.50 -9.26
C LYS A 263 26.50 -10.49 -8.37
N ILE A 264 26.02 -9.39 -8.96
CA ILE A 264 25.29 -8.36 -8.20
C ILE A 264 23.94 -8.92 -7.74
N GLU A 265 23.67 -8.79 -6.44
CA GLU A 265 22.38 -9.17 -5.87
C GLU A 265 21.40 -7.97 -5.94
N PHE A 266 20.27 -8.17 -6.62
CA PHE A 266 19.22 -7.17 -6.74
C PHE A 266 18.12 -7.38 -5.70
N ARG A 267 17.50 -6.28 -5.26
CA ARG A 267 16.42 -6.28 -4.26
C ARG A 267 15.18 -5.61 -4.84
N LYS A 268 13.99 -6.13 -4.53
CA LYS A 268 12.71 -5.53 -4.93
C LYS A 268 12.65 -4.04 -4.53
N SER A 269 12.30 -3.18 -5.48
CA SER A 269 12.38 -1.71 -5.34
C SER A 269 11.20 -1.05 -4.63
N GLY A 270 10.49 -1.80 -3.79
CA GLY A 270 9.30 -1.34 -3.07
C GLY A 270 8.08 -1.15 -3.99
N HIS A 271 7.02 -0.57 -3.43
CA HIS A 271 5.73 -0.37 -4.13
C HIS A 271 5.80 0.63 -5.28
N GLY A 272 6.84 1.48 -5.36
CA GLY A 272 7.02 2.43 -6.46
C GLY A 272 7.02 1.80 -7.85
N ALA A 273 7.44 0.53 -7.95
CA ALA A 273 7.40 -0.24 -9.19
C ALA A 273 5.98 -0.54 -9.70
N LEU A 274 4.94 -0.33 -8.90
CA LEU A 274 3.56 -0.70 -9.22
C LEU A 274 2.83 0.31 -10.11
N ILE A 275 3.36 1.53 -10.26
CA ILE A 275 2.75 2.55 -11.11
C ILE A 275 2.70 2.11 -12.58
N ASP A 276 3.68 1.33 -13.02
CA ASP A 276 3.73 0.76 -14.37
C ASP A 276 2.68 -0.35 -14.56
N ASN A 277 2.29 -1.04 -13.48
CA ASN A 277 1.17 -1.97 -13.48
C ASN A 277 -0.15 -1.20 -13.63
N ILE A 278 -0.31 -0.08 -12.90
CA ILE A 278 -1.50 0.76 -12.95
C ILE A 278 -1.70 1.39 -14.33
N GLN A 279 -0.63 1.90 -14.96
CA GLN A 279 -0.70 2.54 -16.27
C GLN A 279 -1.22 1.61 -17.40
N ARG A 280 -1.16 0.29 -17.20
CA ARG A 280 -1.65 -0.69 -18.19
C ARG A 280 -3.17 -0.83 -18.17
N PHE A 281 -3.83 -0.44 -17.09
CA PHE A 281 -5.28 -0.56 -16.99
C PHE A 281 -5.98 0.41 -17.95
N LYS A 282 -6.93 -0.13 -18.71
CA LYS A 282 -7.85 0.66 -19.53
C LYS A 282 -9.16 0.82 -18.75
N THR A 283 -9.11 1.70 -17.77
CA THR A 283 -10.20 1.96 -16.83
C THR A 283 -10.20 3.44 -16.46
N ASP A 284 -11.30 3.94 -15.91
CA ASP A 284 -11.42 5.35 -15.54
C ASP A 284 -10.89 5.58 -14.13
N LEU A 285 -11.25 4.67 -13.19
CA LEU A 285 -10.87 4.74 -11.78
C LEU A 285 -10.14 3.48 -11.29
N VAL A 286 -9.16 3.69 -10.42
CA VAL A 286 -8.50 2.65 -9.65
C VAL A 286 -8.69 2.90 -8.16
N PHE A 287 -9.25 1.92 -7.47
CA PHE A 287 -9.34 1.88 -6.01
C PHE A 287 -8.14 1.11 -5.46
N ILE A 288 -7.26 1.77 -4.71
CA ILE A 288 -6.03 1.17 -4.19
C ILE A 288 -6.21 0.90 -2.70
N LYS A 289 -5.99 -0.36 -2.29
CA LYS A 289 -6.02 -0.80 -0.89
C LYS A 289 -4.98 -1.89 -0.63
N THR A 290 -4.22 -1.82 0.47
CA THR A 290 -3.28 -2.89 0.81
C THR A 290 -4.03 -4.17 1.19
N VAL A 291 -3.43 -5.33 0.91
CA VAL A 291 -4.10 -6.62 1.09
C VAL A 291 -4.50 -6.90 2.54
N ASP A 292 -3.70 -6.47 3.51
CA ASP A 292 -3.91 -6.66 4.95
C ASP A 292 -4.91 -5.68 5.57
N ASN A 293 -5.27 -4.62 4.85
CA ASN A 293 -6.28 -3.67 5.27
C ASN A 293 -7.69 -4.20 4.96
N VAL A 294 -8.11 -5.26 5.65
CA VAL A 294 -9.44 -5.86 5.49
C VAL A 294 -9.91 -6.54 6.77
N LYS A 295 -11.23 -6.59 6.95
CA LYS A 295 -11.90 -7.40 7.97
C LYS A 295 -13.20 -7.99 7.42
N PRO A 296 -13.70 -9.10 7.99
CA PRO A 296 -15.01 -9.64 7.62
C PRO A 296 -16.13 -8.62 7.81
N ASN A 297 -17.04 -8.55 6.83
CA ASN A 297 -18.24 -7.70 6.86
C ASN A 297 -17.99 -6.19 7.10
N ASP A 298 -16.90 -5.64 6.54
CA ASP A 298 -16.52 -4.23 6.70
C ASP A 298 -17.36 -3.25 5.87
N ARG A 299 -18.64 -3.11 6.22
CA ARG A 299 -19.53 -2.13 5.56
C ARG A 299 -19.01 -0.69 5.69
N GLY A 300 -18.33 -0.37 6.79
CA GLY A 300 -17.73 0.95 6.99
C GLY A 300 -16.67 1.25 5.95
N SER A 301 -15.74 0.33 5.70
CA SER A 301 -14.71 0.51 4.68
C SER A 301 -15.27 0.56 3.26
N VAL A 302 -16.29 -0.25 2.94
CA VAL A 302 -17.00 -0.15 1.64
C VAL A 302 -17.66 1.21 1.46
N ASN A 303 -18.38 1.69 2.47
CA ASN A 303 -19.08 2.97 2.41
C ASN A 303 -18.12 4.14 2.24
N VAL A 304 -16.99 4.13 2.96
CA VAL A 304 -15.94 5.14 2.83
C VAL A 304 -15.32 5.12 1.43
N GLN A 305 -15.05 3.94 0.87
CA GLN A 305 -14.57 3.82 -0.51
C GLN A 305 -15.57 4.38 -1.52
N LYS A 306 -16.87 4.05 -1.41
CA LYS A 306 -17.92 4.64 -2.25
C LYS A 306 -17.97 6.17 -2.11
N ALA A 307 -17.90 6.69 -0.89
CA ALA A 307 -17.90 8.13 -0.63
C ALA A 307 -16.69 8.83 -1.27
N MET A 308 -15.49 8.26 -1.14
CA MET A 308 -14.30 8.81 -1.83
C MET A 308 -14.42 8.73 -3.35
N GLY A 309 -15.02 7.66 -3.88
CA GLY A 309 -15.34 7.54 -5.30
C GLY A 309 -16.30 8.62 -5.79
N GLY A 310 -17.36 8.91 -5.03
CA GLY A 310 -18.30 9.97 -5.35
C GLY A 310 -17.67 11.36 -5.29
N LEU A 311 -16.85 11.61 -4.27
CA LEU A 311 -16.08 12.85 -4.15
C LEU A 311 -15.15 13.05 -5.34
N TYR A 312 -14.45 11.99 -5.75
CA TYR A 312 -13.61 12.03 -6.95
C TYR A 312 -14.43 12.47 -8.17
N LEU A 313 -15.56 11.81 -8.41
CA LEU A 313 -16.36 12.04 -9.62
C LEU A 313 -16.96 13.44 -9.67
N GLU A 314 -17.50 13.93 -8.55
CA GLU A 314 -18.06 15.27 -8.48
C GLU A 314 -16.97 16.33 -8.72
N ARG A 315 -15.79 16.16 -8.12
CA ARG A 315 -14.65 17.08 -8.30
C ARG A 315 -14.07 17.01 -9.70
N PHE A 316 -13.99 15.82 -10.30
CA PHE A 316 -13.56 15.65 -11.70
C PHE A 316 -14.48 16.41 -12.67
N ASN A 317 -15.80 16.32 -12.49
CA ASN A 317 -16.76 17.05 -13.31
C ASN A 317 -16.67 18.57 -13.13
N GLN A 318 -16.45 19.05 -11.90
CA GLN A 318 -16.23 20.47 -11.62
C GLN A 318 -14.95 20.98 -12.28
N ILE A 319 -13.85 20.24 -12.20
CA ILE A 319 -12.59 20.59 -12.88
C ILE A 319 -12.78 20.62 -14.40
N LYS A 320 -13.46 19.62 -14.98
CA LYS A 320 -13.78 19.58 -16.42
C LYS A 320 -14.57 20.82 -16.85
N SER A 321 -15.54 21.25 -16.05
CA SER A 321 -16.32 22.48 -16.30
C SER A 321 -15.43 23.73 -16.28
N LEU A 322 -14.56 23.86 -15.27
CA LEU A 322 -13.63 24.99 -15.14
C LEU A 322 -12.62 25.03 -16.30
N LEU A 323 -12.08 23.88 -16.73
CA LEU A 323 -11.21 23.79 -17.89
C LEU A 323 -11.90 24.30 -19.16
N ASN A 324 -13.16 23.89 -19.41
CA ASN A 324 -13.94 24.40 -20.54
C ASN A 324 -14.17 25.92 -20.46
N GLN A 325 -14.40 26.47 -19.26
CA GLN A 325 -14.57 27.91 -19.07
C GLN A 325 -13.27 28.69 -19.31
N LEU A 326 -12.14 28.15 -18.85
CA LEU A 326 -10.81 28.73 -19.06
C LEU A 326 -10.42 28.76 -20.54
N GLN A 327 -10.75 27.71 -21.30
CA GLN A 327 -10.55 27.68 -22.75
C GLN A 327 -11.36 28.75 -23.50
N ASN A 328 -12.51 29.15 -22.95
CA ASN A 328 -13.33 30.25 -23.48
C ASN A 328 -12.89 31.65 -22.99
N ALA A 329 -11.81 31.72 -22.20
CA ALA A 329 -11.07 32.94 -21.85
C ALA A 329 -11.88 34.09 -21.23
N THR A 330 -12.66 33.82 -20.17
CA THR A 330 -13.40 34.86 -19.44
C THR A 330 -12.73 35.24 -18.11
N ALA A 331 -12.72 36.52 -17.71
CA ALA A 331 -12.13 36.92 -16.43
C ALA A 331 -12.81 36.27 -15.20
N THR A 332 -14.11 35.99 -15.28
CA THR A 332 -14.84 35.26 -14.24
C THR A 332 -14.28 33.84 -14.02
N SER A 333 -13.77 33.20 -15.07
CA SER A 333 -13.21 31.85 -14.99
C SER A 333 -11.92 31.78 -14.16
N ILE A 334 -11.10 32.85 -14.15
CA ILE A 334 -9.86 32.92 -13.34
C ILE A 334 -10.20 32.94 -11.85
N ASN A 335 -11.15 33.80 -11.44
CA ASN A 335 -11.56 33.91 -10.04
C ASN A 335 -12.21 32.61 -9.55
N GLN A 336 -13.16 32.06 -10.31
CA GLN A 336 -13.83 30.80 -9.99
C GLN A 336 -12.83 29.63 -9.87
N SER A 337 -11.85 29.57 -10.78
CA SER A 337 -10.79 28.56 -10.75
C SER A 337 -9.87 28.72 -9.54
N THR A 338 -9.47 29.94 -9.20
CA THR A 338 -8.60 30.22 -8.06
C THR A 338 -9.30 29.88 -6.74
N ASP A 339 -10.57 30.26 -6.60
CA ASP A 339 -11.40 29.93 -5.44
C ASP A 339 -11.62 28.42 -5.31
N PHE A 340 -11.86 27.73 -6.43
CA PHE A 340 -11.97 26.27 -6.45
C PHE A 340 -10.65 25.61 -6.05
N ILE A 341 -9.51 26.07 -6.55
CA ILE A 341 -8.20 25.49 -6.19
C ILE A 341 -7.92 25.69 -4.69
N LYS A 342 -8.19 26.88 -4.17
CA LYS A 342 -8.02 27.19 -2.75
C LYS A 342 -8.93 26.34 -1.86
N SER A 343 -10.21 26.24 -2.21
CA SER A 343 -11.17 25.47 -1.43
C SER A 343 -10.96 23.96 -1.55
N CYS A 344 -10.66 23.43 -2.74
CA CYS A 344 -10.57 21.99 -2.98
C CYS A 344 -9.19 21.41 -2.62
N PHE A 345 -8.11 22.12 -2.94
CA PHE A 345 -6.74 21.62 -2.79
C PHE A 345 -5.96 22.33 -1.67
N HIS A 346 -6.56 23.30 -0.98
CA HIS A 346 -5.90 24.11 0.05
C HIS A 346 -4.68 24.89 -0.46
N ILE A 347 -4.63 25.18 -1.77
CA ILE A 347 -3.52 25.89 -2.41
C ILE A 347 -3.99 27.29 -2.83
N ASP A 348 -3.31 28.33 -2.37
CA ASP A 348 -3.58 29.71 -2.79
C ASP A 348 -2.63 30.12 -3.91
N LEU A 349 -3.15 30.26 -5.13
CA LEU A 349 -2.39 30.69 -6.31
C LEU A 349 -2.42 32.21 -6.53
N THR A 350 -3.14 32.98 -5.72
CA THR A 350 -3.39 34.42 -5.95
C THR A 350 -2.09 35.21 -6.11
N SER A 351 -1.08 34.93 -5.26
CA SER A 351 0.22 35.60 -5.32
C SER A 351 1.04 35.21 -6.55
N LYS A 352 0.89 33.98 -7.04
CA LYS A 352 1.60 33.45 -8.22
C LYS A 352 1.00 33.95 -9.54
N LEU A 353 -0.31 34.24 -9.55
CA LEU A 353 -0.99 34.81 -10.71
C LEU A 353 -0.80 36.32 -10.81
N LYS A 354 -0.46 36.99 -9.70
CA LYS A 354 -0.27 38.44 -9.66
C LYS A 354 0.91 38.86 -10.55
N GLY A 355 0.63 39.74 -11.51
CA GLY A 355 1.64 40.30 -12.42
C GLY A 355 1.85 39.52 -13.70
N LEU A 356 1.23 38.34 -13.83
CA LEU A 356 1.08 37.63 -15.10
C LEU A 356 0.01 38.30 -15.96
N ASP A 357 0.16 38.23 -17.27
CA ASP A 357 -0.92 38.65 -18.17
C ASP A 357 -2.11 37.68 -18.15
N PHE A 358 -3.18 38.04 -18.85
CA PHE A 358 -4.42 37.27 -18.84
C PHE A 358 -4.25 35.85 -19.41
N GLU A 359 -3.47 35.70 -20.48
CA GLU A 359 -3.24 34.41 -21.16
C GLU A 359 -2.34 33.52 -20.30
N GLU A 360 -1.30 34.09 -19.70
CA GLU A 360 -0.41 33.41 -18.75
C GLU A 360 -1.17 32.91 -17.51
N GLN A 361 -2.11 33.71 -16.97
CA GLN A 361 -2.96 33.28 -15.85
C GLN A 361 -3.85 32.10 -16.23
N ILE A 362 -4.48 32.14 -17.40
CA ILE A 362 -5.30 31.02 -17.90
C ILE A 362 -4.45 29.76 -18.06
N GLN A 363 -3.30 29.87 -18.74
CA GLN A 363 -2.42 28.72 -18.98
C GLN A 363 -1.97 28.11 -17.66
N ARG A 364 -1.62 28.94 -16.67
CA ARG A 364 -1.20 28.47 -15.35
C ARG A 364 -2.28 27.68 -14.61
N LEU A 365 -3.54 28.10 -14.73
CA LEU A 365 -4.69 27.41 -14.15
C LEU A 365 -4.99 26.10 -14.88
N ILE A 366 -4.92 26.10 -16.22
CA ILE A 366 -5.04 24.90 -17.04
C ILE A 366 -3.95 23.89 -16.66
N ASP A 367 -2.69 24.32 -16.56
CA ASP A 367 -1.56 23.46 -16.17
C ASP A 367 -1.70 22.88 -14.77
N PHE A 368 -2.36 23.60 -13.85
CA PHE A 368 -2.68 23.10 -12.52
C PHE A 368 -3.76 22.02 -12.60
N PHE A 369 -4.87 22.28 -13.30
CA PHE A 369 -5.99 21.36 -13.39
C PHE A 369 -5.69 20.12 -14.23
N ASN A 370 -4.92 20.26 -15.32
CA ASN A 370 -4.64 19.20 -16.29
C ASN A 370 -3.57 18.23 -15.78
N ARG A 371 -3.86 17.60 -14.64
CA ARG A 371 -3.04 16.62 -13.95
C ARG A 371 -3.92 15.48 -13.46
N PRO A 372 -3.39 14.26 -13.29
CA PRO A 372 -4.09 13.18 -12.66
C PRO A 372 -4.61 13.57 -11.27
N LEU A 373 -5.83 13.16 -10.95
CA LEU A 373 -6.49 13.43 -9.67
C LEU A 373 -6.48 12.17 -8.79
N ARG A 374 -6.32 12.35 -7.47
CA ARG A 374 -6.52 11.31 -6.48
C ARG A 374 -7.24 11.81 -5.24
N VAL A 375 -8.09 10.97 -4.67
CA VAL A 375 -8.70 11.14 -3.35
C VAL A 375 -8.07 10.13 -2.41
N CYS A 376 -7.54 10.58 -1.27
CA CYS A 376 -6.84 9.72 -0.31
C CYS A 376 -7.47 9.85 1.07
N GLY A 377 -7.86 8.72 1.66
CA GLY A 377 -8.28 8.68 3.06
C GLY A 377 -7.10 8.91 4.00
N MET A 378 -7.35 9.60 5.11
CA MET A 378 -6.41 9.83 6.20
C MET A 378 -7.08 9.41 7.51
N ILE A 379 -6.39 8.63 8.34
CA ILE A 379 -6.85 8.25 9.68
C ILE A 379 -6.03 8.95 10.73
N THR A 380 -6.56 9.11 11.93
CA THR A 380 -5.77 9.59 13.08
C THR A 380 -4.59 8.65 13.32
N ASN A 381 -3.42 9.23 13.55
CA ASN A 381 -2.21 8.49 13.84
C ASN A 381 -2.15 8.14 15.33
N GLU A 382 -2.28 6.86 15.66
CA GLU A 382 -2.17 6.33 17.02
C GLU A 382 -0.74 5.88 17.35
N GLY A 383 0.27 6.60 16.82
CA GLY A 383 1.69 6.26 16.98
C GLY A 383 2.19 5.15 16.04
N LYS A 384 1.46 4.87 14.96
CA LYS A 384 1.87 3.83 13.99
C LYS A 384 2.91 4.40 13.03
N PRO A 385 4.05 3.70 12.82
CA PRO A 385 5.04 4.13 11.84
C PRO A 385 4.49 3.94 10.42
N GLY A 386 4.74 4.93 9.56
CA GLY A 386 4.37 4.94 8.15
C GLY A 386 4.14 6.35 7.59
N GLY A 387 3.67 6.43 6.34
CA GLY A 387 3.48 7.70 5.64
C GLY A 387 2.29 8.55 6.08
N GLY A 388 2.52 9.85 6.21
CA GLY A 388 1.50 10.84 6.59
C GLY A 388 1.35 11.95 5.54
N PRO A 389 0.33 12.80 5.65
CA PRO A 389 0.11 13.94 4.77
C PRO A 389 0.95 15.15 5.22
N PHE A 390 1.75 15.71 4.30
CA PHE A 390 2.61 16.86 4.55
C PHE A 390 2.55 17.87 3.41
N TRP A 391 2.78 19.12 3.76
CA TRP A 391 3.14 20.18 2.83
C TRP A 391 4.65 20.12 2.58
N ILE A 392 5.04 19.98 1.32
CA ILE A 392 6.45 19.96 0.89
C ILE A 392 6.71 21.13 -0.07
N GLU A 393 7.98 21.50 -0.19
CA GLU A 393 8.42 22.29 -1.34
C GLU A 393 8.84 21.36 -2.48
N GLN A 394 8.26 21.60 -3.66
CA GLN A 394 8.51 20.84 -4.88
C GLN A 394 8.69 21.83 -6.03
N ASN A 395 9.92 21.94 -6.55
CA ASN A 395 10.31 22.90 -7.60
C ASN A 395 9.93 24.36 -7.29
N GLY A 396 10.14 24.80 -6.04
CA GLY A 396 9.77 26.15 -5.58
C GLY A 396 8.27 26.35 -5.36
N GLU A 397 7.47 25.29 -5.45
CA GLU A 397 6.04 25.33 -5.18
C GLU A 397 5.66 24.51 -3.95
N THR A 398 4.69 24.99 -3.18
CA THR A 398 4.08 24.18 -2.13
C THR A 398 3.17 23.12 -2.74
N ALA A 399 3.41 21.86 -2.37
CA ALA A 399 2.61 20.72 -2.78
C ALA A 399 2.18 19.89 -1.57
N LEU A 400 0.95 19.38 -1.62
CA LEU A 400 0.41 18.46 -0.62
C LEU A 400 0.74 17.02 -1.03
N GLN A 401 1.51 16.31 -0.21
CA GLN A 401 2.02 14.98 -0.55
C GLN A 401 1.92 14.00 0.63
N ILE A 402 1.91 12.71 0.31
CA ILE A 402 2.19 11.66 1.29
C ILE A 402 3.72 11.56 1.41
N VAL A 403 4.22 11.55 2.65
CA VAL A 403 5.65 11.45 2.97
C VAL A 403 5.84 10.32 3.97
N GLU A 404 6.68 9.35 3.61
CA GLU A 404 7.02 8.22 4.48
C GLU A 404 7.97 8.66 5.60
N SER A 405 7.90 8.02 6.77
CA SER A 405 8.78 8.36 7.90
C SER A 405 10.27 8.26 7.53
N SER A 406 10.64 7.36 6.62
CA SER A 406 12.01 7.20 6.12
C SER A 406 12.49 8.34 5.23
N GLU A 407 11.60 9.19 4.73
CA GLU A 407 11.92 10.38 3.95
C GLU A 407 12.13 11.62 4.84
N LEU A 408 11.67 11.58 6.09
CA LEU A 408 11.83 12.66 7.05
C LEU A 408 13.26 12.66 7.61
N GLN A 409 13.94 13.80 7.56
CA GLN A 409 15.29 13.93 8.10
C GLN A 409 15.28 14.41 9.55
N ALA A 410 16.18 13.85 10.38
CA ALA A 410 16.41 14.30 11.75
C ALA A 410 16.83 15.79 11.84
N SER A 411 17.42 16.35 10.78
CA SER A 411 17.89 17.74 10.69
C SER A 411 16.80 18.77 10.37
N GLN A 412 15.57 18.35 10.01
CA GLN A 412 14.45 19.28 9.71
C GLN A 412 13.71 19.76 10.98
N GLY A 413 14.36 19.64 12.15
CA GLY A 413 13.74 19.87 13.45
C GLY A 413 12.86 18.68 13.86
N VAL A 414 12.41 18.69 15.12
CA VAL A 414 11.34 17.80 15.59
C VAL A 414 10.08 18.20 14.85
N LEU A 415 9.89 17.70 13.62
CA LEU A 415 8.60 17.77 12.95
C LEU A 415 7.60 17.15 13.93
N PRO A 416 6.56 17.89 14.36
CA PRO A 416 5.59 17.34 15.30
C PRO A 416 4.98 16.07 14.70
N ASP A 417 4.68 15.10 15.56
CA ASP A 417 4.04 13.85 15.16
C ASP A 417 2.86 14.16 14.25
N ALA A 418 2.91 13.66 13.01
CA ALA A 418 1.80 13.83 12.10
C ALA A 418 0.55 13.24 12.75
N LEU A 419 -0.46 14.07 12.98
CA LEU A 419 -1.73 13.66 13.58
C LEU A 419 -2.51 12.68 12.70
N PHE A 420 -2.13 12.58 11.43
CA PHE A 420 -2.77 11.75 10.44
C PHE A 420 -1.78 10.83 9.74
N PHE A 421 -2.28 9.67 9.34
CA PHE A 421 -1.56 8.62 8.61
C PHE A 421 -2.39 8.20 7.40
N ASN A 422 -1.74 7.85 6.29
CA ASN A 422 -2.43 7.32 5.12
C ASN A 422 -2.51 5.77 5.19
N PRO A 423 -3.70 5.19 5.35
CA PRO A 423 -3.89 3.73 5.39
C PRO A 423 -3.84 3.06 4.01
N VAL A 424 -3.34 3.78 2.98
CA VAL A 424 -3.39 3.37 1.57
C VAL A 424 -4.82 2.97 1.20
N ASN A 425 -5.76 3.89 1.37
CA ASN A 425 -7.13 3.76 0.87
C ASN A 425 -7.39 4.94 -0.06
N MET A 426 -7.35 4.70 -1.37
CA MET A 426 -7.26 5.77 -2.37
C MET A 426 -8.14 5.48 -3.58
N VAL A 427 -8.64 6.55 -4.20
CA VAL A 427 -9.31 6.53 -5.50
C VAL A 427 -8.52 7.39 -6.46
N CYS A 428 -8.03 6.80 -7.55
CA CYS A 428 -7.14 7.44 -8.51
C CYS A 428 -7.78 7.44 -9.90
N GLY A 429 -7.68 8.57 -10.61
CA GLY A 429 -8.11 8.69 -12.00
C GLY A 429 -7.02 8.31 -12.98
N LEU A 430 -7.34 7.51 -14.00
CA LEU A 430 -6.40 7.14 -15.07
C LEU A 430 -6.70 7.80 -16.42
N LYS A 431 -7.82 8.53 -16.52
CA LYS A 431 -8.16 9.33 -17.69
C LYS A 431 -8.06 10.81 -17.42
N ASP A 432 -7.67 11.55 -18.46
CA ASP A 432 -7.71 13.00 -18.48
C ASP A 432 -9.15 13.49 -18.70
N PHE A 433 -9.31 14.82 -18.72
CA PHE A 433 -10.62 15.47 -18.83
C PHE A 433 -11.23 15.36 -20.24
N GLU A 434 -10.47 14.82 -21.20
CA GLU A 434 -10.86 14.54 -22.59
C GLU A 434 -11.02 13.02 -22.84
N ASP A 435 -11.02 12.20 -21.78
CA ASP A 435 -11.16 10.74 -21.80
C ASP A 435 -9.96 9.96 -22.39
N ASN A 436 -8.80 10.61 -22.58
CA ASN A 436 -7.55 9.93 -22.96
C ASN A 436 -6.86 9.32 -21.73
N THR A 437 -6.07 8.26 -21.92
CA THR A 437 -5.26 7.69 -20.83
C THR A 437 -4.08 8.60 -20.49
N TRP A 438 -3.87 8.89 -19.21
CA TRP A 438 -2.69 9.63 -18.76
C TRP A 438 -1.37 8.88 -19.02
N GLU A 439 -0.34 9.60 -19.44
CA GLU A 439 1.05 9.14 -19.38
C GLU A 439 1.59 9.38 -17.95
N LEU A 440 1.36 8.44 -17.02
CA LEU A 440 1.66 8.62 -15.59
C LEU A 440 3.14 8.90 -15.31
N ASP A 441 4.05 8.42 -16.17
CA ASP A 441 5.48 8.72 -16.12
C ASP A 441 5.80 10.22 -16.05
N ARG A 442 4.99 11.06 -16.71
CA ARG A 442 5.18 12.53 -16.69
C ARG A 442 4.87 13.16 -15.33
N TYR A 443 4.14 12.45 -14.48
CA TYR A 443 3.67 12.94 -13.18
C TYR A 443 4.38 12.28 -11.99
N LYS A 444 5.48 11.56 -12.25
CA LYS A 444 6.38 10.99 -11.24
C LYS A 444 7.40 12.03 -10.78
N ASP A 445 7.57 12.16 -9.47
CA ASP A 445 8.72 12.84 -8.88
C ASP A 445 9.91 11.88 -8.82
N SER A 446 10.70 11.87 -9.90
CA SER A 446 11.88 11.02 -10.03
C SER A 446 13.05 11.46 -9.12
N GLY A 447 12.97 12.67 -8.53
CA GLY A 447 13.94 13.15 -7.54
C GLY A 447 13.73 12.50 -6.18
N ARG A 448 12.49 12.09 -5.86
CA ARG A 448 12.18 11.34 -4.65
C ARG A 448 12.67 9.90 -4.76
N SER A 449 13.34 9.43 -3.73
CA SER A 449 13.76 8.04 -3.58
C SER A 449 13.97 7.73 -2.11
N ILE A 450 13.66 6.50 -1.73
CA ILE A 450 13.75 6.05 -0.35
C ILE A 450 15.02 5.23 -0.22
N ILE A 451 15.86 5.56 0.77
CA ILE A 451 17.00 4.73 1.15
C ILE A 451 16.64 4.06 2.46
N SER A 452 16.55 2.73 2.45
CA SER A 452 16.24 1.95 3.64
C SER A 452 17.46 1.14 4.08
N GLU A 453 17.66 1.05 5.39
CA GLU A 453 18.66 0.19 6.01
C GLU A 453 18.00 -1.13 6.44
N LYS A 454 18.59 -2.25 6.05
CA LYS A 454 18.09 -3.60 6.32
C LYS A 454 19.25 -4.47 6.82
N ILE A 455 18.94 -5.52 7.56
CA ILE A 455 19.93 -6.54 7.93
C ILE A 455 19.70 -7.77 7.05
N GLN A 456 20.75 -8.24 6.39
CA GLN A 456 20.76 -9.45 5.58
C GLN A 456 21.90 -10.35 6.06
N MET A 457 21.57 -11.58 6.50
CA MET A 457 22.55 -12.53 7.05
C MET A 457 23.46 -11.91 8.13
N GLY A 458 22.88 -11.10 9.03
CA GLY A 458 23.62 -10.39 10.08
C GLY A 458 24.42 -9.17 9.62
N GLN A 459 24.42 -8.84 8.32
CA GLN A 459 25.11 -7.66 7.79
C GLN A 459 24.13 -6.53 7.44
N PRO A 460 24.41 -5.29 7.87
CA PRO A 460 23.61 -4.14 7.46
C PRO A 460 23.87 -3.79 5.98
N ILE A 461 22.78 -3.58 5.25
CA ILE A 461 22.75 -3.18 3.84
C ILE A 461 21.90 -1.92 3.67
N LYS A 462 22.26 -1.08 2.71
CA LYS A 462 21.48 0.07 2.23
C LYS A 462 20.82 -0.31 0.92
N THR A 463 19.49 -0.30 0.88
CA THR A 463 18.72 -0.57 -0.34
C THR A 463 18.11 0.70 -0.88
N PHE A 464 18.15 0.87 -2.20
CA PHE A 464 17.41 1.92 -2.88
C PHE A 464 15.99 1.41 -3.16
N GLU A 465 15.00 2.23 -2.86
CA GLU A 465 13.61 1.99 -3.23
C GLU A 465 13.17 3.12 -4.16
N LEU A 466 12.47 2.74 -5.24
CA LEU A 466 11.88 3.70 -6.16
C LEU A 466 10.89 4.59 -5.40
N PRO A 467 10.63 5.82 -5.89
CA PRO A 467 9.58 6.65 -5.31
C PRO A 467 8.29 5.83 -5.18
N GLY A 468 7.81 5.66 -3.95
CA GLY A 468 6.68 4.82 -3.60
C GLY A 468 5.41 5.19 -4.38
N LEU A 469 4.52 4.20 -4.58
CA LEU A 469 3.35 4.31 -5.44
C LEU A 469 2.51 5.54 -5.13
N TRP A 470 2.18 5.75 -3.85
CA TRP A 470 1.32 6.83 -3.36
C TRP A 470 2.10 8.06 -2.88
N ASN A 471 3.43 8.06 -2.97
CA ASN A 471 4.25 9.23 -2.68
C ASN A 471 4.88 9.78 -3.98
N GLY A 472 6.18 9.60 -4.21
CA GLY A 472 6.87 10.15 -5.37
C GLY A 472 6.37 9.65 -6.73
N SER A 473 5.85 8.42 -6.86
CA SER A 473 5.29 7.95 -8.15
C SER A 473 4.01 8.70 -8.52
N MET A 474 3.37 9.36 -7.56
CA MET A 474 2.22 10.24 -7.75
C MET A 474 2.56 11.70 -7.36
N GLY A 475 3.85 12.06 -7.44
CA GLY A 475 4.38 13.31 -6.89
C GLY A 475 3.83 14.58 -7.54
N TYR A 476 3.34 14.52 -8.78
CA TYR A 476 2.72 15.67 -9.47
C TYR A 476 1.21 15.50 -9.70
N TRP A 477 0.56 14.64 -8.92
CA TRP A 477 -0.90 14.46 -8.96
C TRP A 477 -1.59 15.50 -8.08
N ASN A 478 -2.77 15.96 -8.53
CA ASN A 478 -3.66 16.74 -7.69
C ASN A 478 -4.27 15.83 -6.62
N SER A 479 -4.14 16.24 -5.36
CA SER A 479 -4.44 15.39 -4.21
C SER A 479 -5.53 16.02 -3.34
N ILE A 480 -6.60 15.27 -3.10
CA ILE A 480 -7.64 15.62 -2.13
C ILE A 480 -7.52 14.64 -0.97
N PHE A 481 -7.17 15.13 0.22
CA PHE A 481 -7.11 14.30 1.41
C PHE A 481 -8.38 14.51 2.24
N VAL A 482 -8.97 13.41 2.69
CA VAL A 482 -10.18 13.40 3.52
C VAL A 482 -9.93 12.58 4.78
N GLU A 483 -10.39 13.08 5.92
CA GLU A 483 -10.39 12.28 7.15
C GLU A 483 -11.39 11.13 7.03
N ILE A 484 -10.98 9.91 7.37
CA ILE A 484 -11.84 8.73 7.38
C ILE A 484 -11.73 8.02 8.73
N PRO A 485 -12.75 7.24 9.15
CA PRO A 485 -12.72 6.57 10.45
C PRO A 485 -11.57 5.55 10.55
N THR A 486 -10.78 5.63 11.63
CA THR A 486 -9.70 4.67 11.96
C THR A 486 -10.19 3.22 11.96
N ALA A 487 -11.47 2.98 12.30
CA ALA A 487 -12.09 1.66 12.29
C ALA A 487 -12.14 0.97 10.91
N THR A 488 -11.88 1.71 9.82
CA THR A 488 -11.79 1.19 8.44
C THR A 488 -10.38 0.74 8.03
N PHE A 489 -9.40 0.89 8.93
CA PHE A 489 -8.02 0.46 8.72
C PHE A 489 -7.65 -0.75 9.56
N ARG A 490 -6.91 -1.68 8.95
CA ARG A 490 -6.27 -2.83 9.59
C ARG A 490 -4.85 -2.98 9.03
N SER A 491 -3.93 -3.49 9.85
CA SER A 491 -2.55 -3.76 9.43
C SER A 491 -2.06 -5.04 10.09
N LEU A 492 -1.44 -5.92 9.33
CA LEU A 492 -0.94 -7.19 9.86
C LEU A 492 0.59 -7.19 9.80
N LYS A 493 1.24 -6.75 10.89
CA LYS A 493 2.70 -6.71 11.04
C LYS A 493 3.23 -7.96 11.76
N THR A 494 2.57 -8.38 12.83
CA THR A 494 2.79 -9.61 13.61
C THR A 494 1.56 -10.52 13.47
N ILE A 495 1.70 -11.83 13.72
CA ILE A 495 0.54 -12.73 13.78
C ILE A 495 -0.45 -12.33 14.88
N ASN A 496 0.03 -11.71 15.97
CA ASN A 496 -0.78 -11.25 17.09
C ASN A 496 -1.79 -10.16 16.71
N ASP A 497 -1.48 -9.35 15.68
CA ASP A 497 -2.37 -8.30 15.16
C ASP A 497 -3.75 -8.85 14.74
N CYS A 498 -3.83 -10.12 14.35
CA CYS A 498 -5.09 -10.79 13.98
C CYS A 498 -6.09 -10.86 15.15
N LEU A 499 -5.63 -10.85 16.40
CA LEU A 499 -6.48 -10.90 17.59
C LEU A 499 -6.68 -9.53 18.22
N GLU A 500 -5.64 -8.71 18.26
CA GLU A 500 -5.73 -7.36 18.83
C GLU A 500 -6.77 -6.50 18.11
N GLN A 501 -6.92 -6.70 16.81
CA GLN A 501 -7.83 -5.91 15.96
C GLN A 501 -9.27 -6.47 15.87
N LYS A 502 -9.55 -7.57 16.60
CA LYS A 502 -10.92 -8.07 16.85
C LYS A 502 -11.63 -7.33 17.99
N LYS A 503 -10.87 -6.70 18.89
CA LYS A 503 -11.38 -5.78 19.91
C LYS A 503 -11.68 -4.43 19.25
#